data_AF-A0A6P3HUH6-F1
#
_entry.id   AF-A0A6P3HUH6-F1
#
_cell.length_a   1.000
_cell.length_b   1.000
_cell.length_c   1.000
_cell.angle_alpha   90.00
_cell.angle_beta   90.00
_cell.angle_gamma   90.00
#
_symmetry.space_group_name_H-M   'P 1'
#
loop_
_entity.id
_entity.type
_entity.pdbx_description
1 polymer ?
#
loop_
_entity_poly.entity_id
_entity_poly.type
_entity_poly.pdbx_seq_one_letter_code
_entity_poly.pdbx_strand_id
1 'polypeptide(L)'
;MELSFGLELKEVKPNGYSYTLVSKIGLISDDVLSSSCEVPKNGLLMPLLNVIYVNGNRASEADVWEFLNVLGIYDGKQHVIFGDPRKLITEEWVQQNYLVYRQIPDSDPLSYEFLWGSRAYAETSKMKVLEFLAKIS
;
A
#
# COMPACT_ATOMS: atom_id res chain seq x y z
N MET A 1 4.38 -12.65 -16.03
CA MET A 1 4.96 -11.63 -15.13
C MET A 1 3.86 -11.27 -14.15
N GLU A 2 3.92 -11.81 -12.93
CA GLU A 2 2.95 -11.51 -11.87
C GLU A 2 3.29 -10.16 -11.25
N LEU A 3 2.36 -9.20 -11.30
CA LEU A 3 2.49 -7.91 -10.62
C LEU A 3 2.03 -8.10 -9.17
N SER A 4 3.00 -8.26 -8.28
CA SER A 4 2.85 -8.40 -6.83
C SER A 4 2.35 -7.10 -6.15
N PHE A 5 1.11 -6.72 -6.43
CA PHE A 5 0.39 -5.60 -5.78
C PHE A 5 -1.10 -5.92 -5.57
N GLY A 6 -1.45 -7.21 -5.45
CA GLY A 6 -2.86 -7.61 -5.40
C GLY A 6 -3.59 -7.32 -6.70
N LEU A 7 -2.87 -7.32 -7.84
CA LEU A 7 -3.40 -7.16 -9.18
C LEU A 7 -3.05 -8.40 -10.01
N GLU A 8 -4.03 -8.97 -10.66
CA GLU A 8 -3.89 -10.09 -11.58
C GLU A 8 -4.07 -9.60 -13.02
N LEU A 9 -3.12 -9.93 -13.89
CA LEU A 9 -3.24 -9.65 -15.32
C LEU A 9 -4.07 -10.76 -15.97
N LYS A 10 -5.30 -10.44 -16.38
CA LYS A 10 -6.21 -11.38 -17.03
C LYS A 10 -6.31 -11.07 -18.53
N GLU A 11 -6.08 -12.07 -19.37
CA GLU A 11 -6.29 -11.94 -20.81
C GLU A 11 -7.78 -11.81 -21.12
N VAL A 12 -8.16 -10.78 -21.88
CA VAL A 12 -9.57 -10.47 -22.19
C VAL A 12 -10.09 -11.38 -23.31
N LYS A 13 -9.23 -11.78 -24.25
CA LYS A 13 -9.55 -12.68 -25.36
C LYS A 13 -8.36 -13.56 -25.70
N PRO A 14 -8.53 -14.88 -25.87
CA PRO A 14 -7.45 -15.75 -26.32
C PRO A 14 -6.90 -15.27 -27.68
N ASN A 15 -5.58 -15.13 -27.79
CA ASN A 15 -4.84 -14.59 -28.96
C ASN A 15 -5.08 -13.10 -29.26
N GLY A 16 -5.86 -12.40 -28.43
CA GLY A 16 -5.89 -10.94 -28.45
C GLY A 16 -4.84 -10.48 -27.45
N TYR A 17 -3.83 -9.73 -27.89
CA TYR A 17 -2.83 -9.08 -27.03
C TYR A 17 -3.45 -7.98 -26.11
N SER A 18 -4.67 -8.19 -25.62
CA SER A 18 -5.47 -7.31 -24.81
C SER A 18 -5.64 -7.93 -23.43
N TYR A 19 -5.05 -7.29 -22.44
CA TYR A 19 -5.06 -7.70 -21.05
C TYR A 19 -5.82 -6.67 -20.22
N THR A 20 -6.46 -7.13 -19.15
CA THR A 20 -7.03 -6.28 -18.12
C THR A 20 -6.38 -6.57 -16.77
N LEU A 21 -6.25 -5.56 -15.93
CA LEU A 21 -5.78 -5.72 -14.56
C LEU A 21 -6.98 -5.89 -13.64
N VAL A 22 -7.05 -6.99 -12.92
CA VAL A 22 -8.13 -7.32 -11.98
C VAL A 22 -7.56 -7.28 -10.56
N SER A 23 -8.26 -6.66 -9.63
CA SER A 23 -7.89 -6.72 -8.21
C SER A 23 -8.05 -8.14 -7.68
N LYS A 24 -6.98 -8.71 -7.11
CA LYS A 24 -6.98 -9.97 -6.35
C LYS A 24 -7.53 -9.77 -4.92
N ILE A 25 -7.78 -8.53 -4.49
CA ILE A 25 -8.29 -8.16 -3.16
C ILE A 25 -9.84 -8.14 -3.13
N GLY A 26 -10.49 -8.96 -3.95
CA GLY A 26 -11.95 -9.17 -3.94
C GLY A 26 -12.47 -9.99 -2.77
N LEU A 27 -12.00 -9.77 -1.53
CA LEU A 27 -12.52 -10.45 -0.33
C LEU A 27 -12.79 -9.52 0.86
N ILE A 28 -12.84 -8.20 0.67
CA ILE A 28 -13.38 -7.30 1.69
C ILE A 28 -14.32 -6.30 1.00
N SER A 29 -15.61 -6.51 1.24
CA SER A 29 -16.78 -5.75 0.79
C SER A 29 -17.24 -5.97 -0.65
N ASP A 30 -18.07 -7.02 -0.82
CA ASP A 30 -19.21 -6.99 -1.73
C ASP A 30 -20.19 -5.90 -1.26
N ASP A 31 -19.93 -4.63 -1.59
CA ASP A 31 -20.98 -3.68 -1.95
C ASP A 31 -20.34 -2.40 -2.51
N VAL A 32 -21.05 -1.75 -3.43
CA VAL A 32 -20.70 -0.50 -4.13
C VAL A 32 -19.92 -0.69 -5.42
N LEU A 33 -20.64 -1.20 -6.42
CA LEU A 33 -20.45 -0.84 -7.82
C LEU A 33 -20.55 0.69 -7.98
N SER A 34 -19.42 1.35 -8.17
CA SER A 34 -19.38 2.75 -8.65
C SER A 34 -18.14 2.96 -9.53
N SER A 35 -18.34 2.81 -10.84
CA SER A 35 -17.74 3.55 -11.97
C SER A 35 -16.46 4.39 -11.78
N SER A 36 -15.42 3.87 -11.16
CA SER A 36 -14.05 4.30 -11.42
C SER A 36 -13.18 3.04 -11.49
N CYS A 37 -12.46 2.87 -12.60
CA CYS A 37 -11.34 1.92 -12.69
C CYS A 37 -10.19 2.46 -11.82
N GLU A 38 -10.47 2.63 -10.53
CA GLU A 38 -9.44 2.87 -9.53
C GLU A 38 -8.75 1.54 -9.35
N VAL A 39 -7.56 1.41 -9.96
CA VAL A 39 -6.58 0.45 -9.50
C VAL A 39 -6.61 0.50 -7.97
N PRO A 40 -6.79 -0.63 -7.26
CA PRO A 40 -6.99 -0.58 -5.83
C PRO A 40 -5.81 0.17 -5.24
N LYS A 41 -6.03 1.39 -4.76
CA LYS A 41 -4.98 2.14 -4.05
C LYS A 41 -4.42 1.28 -2.90
N ASN A 42 -5.21 0.33 -2.41
CA ASN A 42 -4.85 -0.70 -1.44
C ASN A 42 -3.75 -1.68 -1.88
N GLY A 43 -3.40 -1.75 -3.17
CA GLY A 43 -2.34 -2.63 -3.68
C GLY A 43 -0.96 -2.33 -3.10
N LEU A 44 -0.70 -1.06 -2.75
CA LEU A 44 0.52 -0.62 -2.07
C LEU A 44 0.37 -0.60 -0.54
N LEU A 45 -0.87 -0.48 -0.04
CA LEU A 45 -1.15 -0.37 1.39
C LEU A 45 -0.69 -1.61 2.16
N MET A 46 -1.00 -2.81 1.66
CA MET A 46 -0.61 -4.05 2.34
C MET A 46 0.91 -4.23 2.43
N PRO A 47 1.69 -4.05 1.35
CA PRO A 47 3.15 -4.03 1.44
C PRO A 47 3.69 -2.98 2.42
N LEU A 48 3.14 -1.76 2.42
CA LEU A 48 3.60 -0.71 3.34
C LEU A 48 3.30 -1.04 4.81
N LEU A 49 2.07 -1.51 5.11
CA LEU A 49 1.71 -1.99 6.45
C LEU A 49 2.64 -3.13 6.89
N ASN A 50 3.11 -3.95 5.95
CA ASN A 50 4.08 -5.00 6.21
C ASN A 50 5.44 -4.47 6.66
N VAL A 51 5.99 -3.48 5.94
CA VAL A 51 7.27 -2.85 6.29
C VAL A 51 7.21 -2.28 7.71
N ILE A 52 6.12 -1.57 8.04
CA ILE A 52 5.92 -1.03 9.39
C ILE A 52 5.83 -2.16 10.43
N TYR A 53 5.18 -3.27 10.09
CA TYR A 53 5.05 -4.41 10.98
C TYR A 53 6.39 -5.09 11.25
N VAL A 54 7.18 -5.35 10.21
CA VAL A 54 8.51 -5.98 10.30
C VAL A 54 9.49 -5.10 11.08
N ASN A 55 9.39 -3.77 10.99
CA ASN A 55 10.18 -2.84 11.80
C ASN A 55 9.67 -2.66 13.26
N GLY A 56 8.83 -3.57 13.77
CA GLY A 56 8.39 -3.53 15.16
C GLY A 56 7.14 -2.68 15.41
N ASN A 57 6.25 -2.57 14.41
CA ASN A 57 5.03 -1.75 14.39
C ASN A 57 5.28 -0.24 14.27
N ARG A 58 6.49 0.17 13.90
CA ARG A 58 6.87 1.55 13.57
C ARG A 58 7.93 1.51 12.46
N ALA A 59 7.93 2.47 11.55
CA ALA A 59 9.01 2.63 10.57
C ALA A 59 9.35 4.11 10.42
N SER A 60 10.64 4.43 10.30
CA SER A 60 11.03 5.81 10.02
C SER A 60 10.55 6.21 8.61
N GLU A 61 10.31 7.51 8.40
CA GLU A 61 9.95 8.00 7.08
C GLU A 61 11.04 7.66 6.04
N ALA A 62 12.31 7.66 6.43
CA ALA A 62 13.43 7.26 5.57
C ALA A 62 13.30 5.80 5.11
N ASP A 63 13.04 4.86 6.03
CA ASP A 63 12.90 3.43 5.69
C ASP A 63 11.71 3.20 4.74
N VAL A 64 10.60 3.91 4.98
CA VAL A 64 9.42 3.84 4.12
C VAL A 64 9.73 4.33 2.71
N TRP A 65 10.42 5.46 2.57
CA TRP A 65 10.81 5.97 1.25
C TRP A 65 11.85 5.09 0.55
N GLU A 66 12.79 4.49 1.28
CA GLU A 66 13.74 3.53 0.72
C GLU A 66 13.00 2.33 0.11
N PHE A 67 12.04 1.76 0.85
CA PHE A 67 11.18 0.68 0.35
C PHE A 67 10.37 1.10 -0.89
N LEU A 68 9.74 2.28 -0.86
CA LEU A 68 8.97 2.78 -2.00
C LEU A 68 9.85 3.01 -3.23
N ASN A 69 11.08 3.50 -3.06
CA ASN A 69 12.04 3.70 -4.14
C ASN A 69 12.39 2.38 -4.84
N VAL A 70 12.54 1.27 -4.09
CA VAL A 70 12.76 -0.08 -4.65
C VAL A 70 11.58 -0.51 -5.54
N LEU A 71 10.37 -0.08 -5.20
CA LEU A 71 9.16 -0.32 -6.00
C LEU A 71 8.97 0.69 -7.14
N GLY A 72 9.92 1.61 -7.35
CA GLY A 72 9.84 2.64 -8.38
C GLY A 72 8.91 3.82 -8.04
N ILE A 73 8.55 3.97 -6.77
CA ILE A 73 7.68 5.04 -6.26
C ILE A 73 8.57 6.04 -5.52
N TYR A 74 8.61 7.28 -6.02
CA TYR A 74 9.55 8.30 -5.52
C TYR A 74 8.83 9.48 -4.89
N ASP A 75 9.41 10.03 -3.82
CA ASP A 75 8.93 11.27 -3.21
C ASP A 75 8.97 12.44 -4.22
N GLY A 76 7.94 13.27 -4.19
CA GLY A 76 7.79 14.45 -5.06
C GLY A 76 7.56 14.16 -6.55
N LYS A 77 7.40 12.90 -6.97
CA LYS A 77 7.09 12.54 -8.37
C LYS A 77 5.70 11.94 -8.49
N GLN A 78 4.93 12.37 -9.49
CA GLN A 78 3.69 11.69 -9.82
C GLN A 78 3.94 10.27 -10.32
N HIS A 79 3.24 9.31 -9.71
CA HIS A 79 3.17 7.93 -10.13
C HIS A 79 1.90 7.69 -10.94
N VAL A 80 2.01 7.01 -12.08
CA VAL A 80 0.91 6.79 -13.04
C VAL A 80 -0.31 6.11 -12.39
N ILE A 81 -0.08 5.25 -11.40
CA ILE A 81 -1.14 4.50 -10.71
C ILE A 81 -1.56 5.17 -9.38
N PHE A 82 -0.61 5.75 -8.65
CA PHE A 82 -0.82 6.18 -7.26
C PHE A 82 -0.98 7.70 -7.12
N GLY A 83 -0.86 8.44 -8.21
CA GLY A 83 -0.90 9.90 -8.18
C GLY A 83 0.32 10.45 -7.45
N ASP A 84 0.12 11.37 -6.51
CA ASP A 84 1.17 11.89 -5.65
C ASP A 84 1.42 10.91 -4.48
N PRO A 85 2.57 10.21 -4.42
CA PRO A 85 2.84 9.23 -3.39
C PRO A 85 2.91 9.83 -1.99
N ARG A 86 3.43 11.06 -1.85
CA ARG A 86 3.56 11.69 -0.54
C ARG A 86 2.19 12.01 0.00
N LYS A 87 1.34 12.65 -0.81
CA LYS A 87 -0.05 12.93 -0.43
C LYS A 87 -0.82 11.66 -0.08
N LEU A 88 -0.63 10.59 -0.86
CA LEU A 88 -1.29 9.31 -0.58
C LEU A 88 -0.92 8.76 0.81
N ILE A 89 0.37 8.71 1.14
CA ILE A 89 0.84 8.07 2.38
C ILE A 89 0.73 8.97 3.63
N THR A 90 0.95 10.28 3.51
CA THR A 90 0.95 11.20 4.66
C THR A 90 -0.39 11.89 4.89
N GLU A 91 -1.26 11.97 3.89
CA GLU A 91 -2.57 12.60 4.01
C GLU A 91 -3.70 11.59 3.83
N GLU A 92 -3.85 10.96 2.66
CA GLU A 92 -5.02 10.12 2.36
C GLU A 92 -5.13 8.92 3.31
N TRP A 93 -4.05 8.15 3.49
CA TRP A 93 -4.06 6.99 4.39
C TRP A 93 -4.06 7.35 5.87
N VAL A 94 -3.60 8.55 6.22
CA VAL A 94 -3.71 9.08 7.58
C VAL A 94 -5.16 9.49 7.87
N GLN A 95 -5.82 10.20 6.95
CA GLN A 95 -7.24 10.55 7.04
C GLN A 95 -8.15 9.32 7.09
N GLN A 96 -7.78 8.27 6.36
CA GLN A 96 -8.49 6.98 6.39
C GLN A 96 -8.17 6.14 7.63
N ASN A 97 -7.30 6.60 8.53
CA ASN A 97 -6.87 5.90 9.74
C ASN A 97 -6.16 4.55 9.48
N TYR A 98 -5.59 4.35 8.29
CA TYR A 98 -4.71 3.21 8.03
C TYR A 98 -3.31 3.44 8.58
N LEU A 99 -2.84 4.68 8.53
CA LEU A 99 -1.54 5.08 9.05
C LEU A 99 -1.68 6.16 10.11
N VAL A 100 -0.73 6.18 11.02
CA VAL A 100 -0.43 7.33 11.86
C VAL A 100 0.94 7.84 11.42
N TYR A 101 0.98 9.07 10.92
CA TYR A 101 2.22 9.77 10.61
C TYR A 101 2.47 10.79 11.72
N ARG A 102 3.61 10.70 12.39
CA ARG A 102 3.94 11.60 13.49
C ARG A 102 5.43 11.89 13.57
N GLN A 103 5.74 13.04 14.16
CA GLN A 103 7.11 13.41 14.49
C GLN A 103 7.63 12.52 15.63
N ILE A 104 8.89 12.12 15.54
CA ILE A 104 9.62 11.45 16.62
C ILE A 104 9.99 12.52 17.66
N PRO A 105 9.52 12.40 18.91
CA PRO A 105 9.87 13.35 19.97
C PRO A 105 11.38 13.46 20.14
N ASP A 106 11.87 14.68 20.33
CA ASP A 106 13.28 14.98 20.62
C ASP A 106 14.29 14.47 19.57
N SER A 107 13.84 14.26 18.33
CA SER A 107 14.72 13.93 17.21
C SER A 107 15.52 15.14 16.73
N ASP A 108 16.86 14.99 16.69
CA ASP A 108 17.78 15.94 16.06
C ASP A 108 18.68 15.19 15.05
N PRO A 109 18.47 15.38 13.74
CA PRO A 109 17.51 16.29 13.10
C PRO A 109 16.04 15.81 13.19
N LEU A 110 15.10 16.73 12.91
CA LEU A 110 13.65 16.46 12.85
C LEU A 110 13.35 15.22 12.00
N SER A 111 12.79 14.21 12.63
CA SER A 111 12.48 12.93 12.01
C SER A 111 11.03 12.53 12.25
N TYR A 112 10.44 11.82 11.29
CA TYR A 112 9.07 11.33 11.35
C TYR A 112 9.02 9.81 11.27
N GLU A 113 7.97 9.22 11.81
CA GLU A 113 7.69 7.79 11.75
C GLU A 113 6.25 7.51 11.33
N PHE A 114 6.06 6.34 10.72
CA PHE A 114 4.77 5.76 10.40
C PHE A 114 4.45 4.62 11.36
N LEU A 115 3.19 4.56 11.79
CA LEU A 115 2.61 3.45 12.53
C LEU A 115 1.31 3.01 11.87
N TRP A 116 0.82 1.84 12.25
CA TRP A 116 -0.54 1.44 11.90
C TRP A 116 -1.58 2.31 12.62
N GLY A 117 -2.58 2.76 11.88
CA GLY A 117 -3.76 3.40 12.43
C GLY A 117 -4.83 2.39 12.86
N SER A 118 -5.88 2.90 13.52
CA SER A 118 -6.96 2.08 14.08
C SER A 118 -7.66 1.22 13.02
N ARG A 119 -7.82 1.76 11.81
CA ARG A 119 -8.46 1.03 10.70
C ARG A 119 -7.59 -0.11 10.19
N ALA A 120 -6.28 0.08 10.13
CA ALA A 120 -5.37 -1.02 9.80
C ALA A 120 -5.51 -2.16 10.80
N TYR A 121 -5.54 -1.88 12.10
CA TYR A 121 -5.79 -2.91 13.11
C TYR A 121 -7.18 -3.57 13.04
N ALA A 122 -8.19 -2.84 12.58
CA ALA A 122 -9.56 -3.36 12.47
C ALA A 122 -9.76 -4.26 11.24
N GLU A 123 -9.21 -3.86 10.08
CA GLU A 123 -9.43 -4.55 8.81
C GLU A 123 -8.39 -5.64 8.52
N THR A 124 -7.17 -5.47 9.02
CA THR A 124 -6.09 -6.45 8.88
C THR A 124 -5.59 -6.93 10.24
N SER A 125 -5.19 -8.20 10.29
CA SER A 125 -4.54 -8.77 11.47
C SER A 125 -3.07 -9.00 11.17
N LYS A 126 -2.24 -9.04 12.22
CA LYS A 126 -0.83 -9.44 12.09
C LYS A 126 -0.67 -10.75 11.33
N MET A 127 -1.61 -11.70 11.51
CA MET A 127 -1.67 -12.95 10.74
C MET A 127 -1.89 -12.73 9.24
N LYS A 128 -2.85 -11.90 8.84
CA LYS A 128 -3.10 -11.60 7.41
C LYS A 128 -1.89 -10.95 6.73
N VAL A 129 -1.14 -10.13 7.46
CA VAL A 129 0.11 -9.52 6.97
C VAL A 129 1.22 -10.55 6.81
N LEU A 130 1.36 -11.50 7.75
CA LEU A 130 2.29 -12.62 7.64
C LEU A 130 1.91 -13.58 6.49
N GLU A 131 0.62 -13.87 6.31
CA GLU A 131 0.14 -14.69 5.18
C GLU A 131 0.44 -14.05 3.83
N PHE A 132 0.36 -12.71 3.74
CA PHE A 132 0.74 -11.99 2.55
C PHE A 132 2.24 -12.14 2.25
N LEU A 133 3.12 -12.01 3.26
CA LEU A 133 4.57 -12.27 3.08
C LEU A 133 4.82 -13.68 2.55
N ALA A 134 4.21 -14.68 3.18
CA ALA A 134 4.42 -16.08 2.83
C ALA A 134 3.96 -16.43 1.41
N LYS A 135 3.06 -15.64 0.81
CA LYS A 135 2.59 -15.82 -0.57
C LYS A 135 3.50 -15.15 -1.61
N ILE A 136 4.37 -14.24 -1.18
CA ILE A 136 5.28 -13.48 -2.06
C ILE A 136 6.68 -14.10 -2.04
N SER A 137 7.01 -14.86 -0.99
CA SER A 137 8.23 -15.66 -0.86
C SER A 137 8.20 -16.95 -1.66
#